data_AF-A0A0P0X3W4-F1
#
_entry.id   AF-A0A0P0X3W4-F1
#
_cell.length_a   1.000
_cell.length_b   1.000
_cell.length_c   1.000
_cell.angle_alpha   90.00
_cell.angle_beta   90.00
_cell.angle_gamma   90.00
#
_symmetry.space_group_name_H-M   'P 1'
#
loop_
_entity.id
_entity.type
_entity.pdbx_description
1 polymer ?
#
loop_
_entity_poly.entity_id
_entity_poly.type
_entity_poly.pdbx_seq_one_letter_code
_entity_poly.pdbx_strand_id
1 'polypeptide(L)'
;TGGSTLGTLPLPLAAFVSLTITYKLDKASERFLNLAGPALENLAASCPWPSMPIVAALWTQKVKRWSDFLVFSASRTVFHHNNDAVFQLLRSCFTATLGMSSTTSVCSCGGIASLLGHGFGSHCSGGLSPVAPGILYLRIFRCIKDCSILAEDILRLLMLSVKDIAETTVSRHRSDKVRKTKYVMRHGQVSLSSAMTQVKVAASLGATLVWLSGGTALVQSLFQEMLPSWFLSVQDLGRGGAASGGTVYKLGGHALAYLAVYAGMFAWRIDPTPVSRRRERVMWSHFEFLASALDGKISLGCDLSLWRAYVSGFLGLVVECTPCWAHEVDLRVLRRLSAGLRQWKEDELAVALLRRAGPEAMAAAAELIIGGDW
;
A
#
# COMPACT_ATOMS: atom_id res chain seq x y z
N THR A 1 45.46 30.23 -22.39
CA THR A 1 46.34 29.40 -21.54
C THR A 1 45.51 28.37 -20.80
N GLY A 2 45.14 27.27 -21.47
CA GLY A 2 44.30 26.21 -20.91
C GLY A 2 45.16 25.15 -20.23
N GLY A 3 45.56 25.40 -18.99
CA GLY A 3 46.34 24.47 -18.18
C GLY A 3 45.44 23.38 -17.60
N SER A 4 45.73 22.14 -17.95
CA SER A 4 45.17 20.92 -17.36
C SER A 4 45.55 20.84 -15.88
N THR A 5 44.75 21.43 -14.98
CA THR A 5 44.85 21.13 -13.55
C THR A 5 44.29 19.73 -13.33
N LEU A 6 45.17 18.75 -13.05
CA LEU A 6 44.75 17.46 -12.49
C LEU A 6 43.83 17.74 -11.31
N GLY A 7 42.58 17.28 -11.38
CA GLY A 7 41.62 17.43 -10.29
C GLY A 7 42.10 16.65 -9.06
N THR A 8 42.82 17.31 -8.17
CA THR A 8 43.18 16.77 -6.86
C THR A 8 41.93 16.77 -5.98
N LEU A 9 41.56 15.60 -5.46
CA LEU A 9 40.53 15.50 -4.43
C LEU A 9 40.94 16.41 -3.25
N PRO A 10 40.02 17.20 -2.69
CA PRO A 10 40.33 18.04 -1.54
C PRO A 10 40.91 17.17 -0.43
N LEU A 11 41.97 17.64 0.24
CA LEU A 11 42.78 16.88 1.18
C LEU A 11 41.99 16.10 2.26
N PRO A 12 40.89 16.63 2.83
CA PRO A 12 40.05 15.86 3.75
C PRO A 12 39.43 14.62 3.12
N LEU A 13 39.10 14.70 1.84
CA LEU A 13 38.44 13.65 1.07
C LEU A 13 39.45 12.61 0.58
N ALA A 14 40.66 13.04 0.19
CA ALA A 14 41.77 12.14 -0.04
C ALA A 14 42.16 11.38 1.24
N ALA A 15 42.19 12.07 2.39
CA ALA A 15 42.45 11.45 3.69
C ALA A 15 41.32 10.48 4.08
N PHE A 16 40.06 10.85 3.88
CA PHE A 16 38.91 9.97 4.10
C PHE A 16 39.00 8.73 3.21
N VAL A 17 39.24 8.89 1.90
CA VAL A 17 39.45 7.79 0.97
C VAL A 17 40.60 6.90 1.42
N SER A 18 41.76 7.46 1.78
CA SER A 18 42.90 6.69 2.28
C SER A 18 42.56 5.93 3.57
N LEU A 19 41.83 6.55 4.50
CA LEU A 19 41.38 5.93 5.74
C LEU A 19 40.37 4.81 5.46
N THR A 20 39.42 5.04 4.55
CA THR A 20 38.48 4.00 4.11
C THR A 20 39.21 2.85 3.43
N ILE A 21 40.30 3.07 2.67
CA ILE A 21 41.11 2.02 2.03
C ILE A 21 41.97 1.28 3.06
N THR A 22 42.53 1.96 4.06
CA THR A 22 43.48 1.37 5.02
C THR A 22 42.83 0.69 6.23
N TYR A 23 41.57 1.01 6.56
CA TYR A 23 40.84 0.42 7.70
C TYR A 23 40.74 -1.12 7.64
N LYS A 24 41.46 -1.89 8.47
CA LYS A 24 41.35 -3.36 8.44
C LYS A 24 39.94 -3.81 8.86
N LEU A 25 39.29 -4.61 8.01
CA LEU A 25 38.03 -5.28 8.36
C LEU A 25 38.32 -6.40 9.37
N ASP A 26 38.01 -6.16 10.63
CA ASP A 26 37.85 -7.22 11.62
C ASP A 26 36.37 -7.66 11.68
N LYS A 27 36.09 -8.89 12.10
CA LYS A 27 34.72 -9.45 12.17
C LYS A 27 33.80 -8.63 13.09
N ALA A 28 34.38 -7.96 14.09
CA ALA A 28 33.67 -7.00 14.94
C ALA A 28 33.26 -5.71 14.19
N SER A 29 34.07 -5.28 13.21
CA SER A 29 33.83 -4.08 12.41
C SER A 29 32.75 -4.26 11.33
N GLU A 30 32.46 -5.49 10.90
CA GLU A 30 31.42 -5.78 9.91
C GLU A 30 30.05 -5.20 10.29
N ARG A 31 29.72 -5.18 11.59
CA ARG A 31 28.46 -4.59 12.09
C ARG A 31 28.39 -3.09 11.85
N PHE A 32 29.49 -2.37 12.12
CA PHE A 32 29.58 -0.94 11.88
C PHE A 32 29.57 -0.61 10.39
N LEU A 33 30.21 -1.44 9.56
CA LEU A 33 30.25 -1.28 8.11
C LEU A 33 28.89 -1.49 7.47
N ASN A 34 28.11 -2.45 7.97
CA ASN A 34 26.73 -2.66 7.54
C ASN A 34 25.80 -1.48 7.88
N LEU A 35 26.14 -0.66 8.89
CA LEU A 35 25.41 0.55 9.24
C LEU A 35 25.89 1.77 8.43
N ALA A 36 27.22 1.94 8.33
CA ALA A 36 27.84 3.08 7.67
C ALA A 36 27.66 3.05 6.14
N GLY A 37 27.64 1.86 5.51
CA GLY A 37 27.44 1.71 4.07
C GLY A 37 26.14 2.34 3.57
N PRO A 38 24.96 1.88 4.03
CA PRO A 38 23.69 2.47 3.65
C PRO A 38 23.58 3.97 3.98
N ALA A 39 24.21 4.43 5.07
CA ALA A 39 24.24 5.85 5.42
C ALA A 39 25.06 6.67 4.39
N LEU A 40 26.26 6.20 4.03
CA LEU A 40 27.11 6.81 3.00
C LEU A 40 26.42 6.80 1.63
N GLU A 41 25.73 5.73 1.28
CA GLU A 41 24.98 5.63 0.01
C GLU A 41 23.76 6.56 -0.04
N ASN A 42 23.09 6.77 1.10
CA ASN A 42 21.98 7.73 1.19
C ASN A 42 22.50 9.17 1.13
N LEU A 43 23.63 9.45 1.77
CA LEU A 43 24.31 10.75 1.66
C LEU A 43 24.80 10.98 0.23
N ALA A 44 25.45 10.01 -0.40
CA ALA A 44 25.93 10.14 -1.77
C ALA A 44 24.83 10.43 -2.79
N ALA A 45 23.63 9.87 -2.60
CA ALA A 45 22.49 10.14 -3.48
C ALA A 45 21.78 11.48 -3.21
N SER A 46 21.93 12.05 -2.01
CA SER A 46 21.30 13.32 -1.62
C SER A 46 22.27 14.51 -1.62
N CYS A 47 23.57 14.25 -1.65
CA CYS A 47 24.61 15.27 -1.67
C CYS A 47 24.83 15.78 -3.10
N PRO A 48 24.83 17.11 -3.32
CA PRO A 48 25.16 17.70 -4.62
C PRO A 48 26.67 17.62 -4.96
N TRP A 49 27.49 17.15 -4.01
CA TRP A 49 28.95 17.09 -4.17
C TRP A 49 29.33 15.90 -5.07
N PRO A 50 30.00 16.13 -6.22
CA PRO A 50 30.35 15.07 -7.18
C PRO A 50 31.30 14.01 -6.61
N SER A 51 32.00 14.34 -5.52
CA SER A 51 32.91 13.44 -4.83
C SER A 51 32.22 12.41 -3.94
N MET A 52 30.99 12.64 -3.49
CA MET A 52 30.32 11.75 -2.54
C MET A 52 29.91 10.40 -3.18
N PRO A 53 29.44 10.36 -4.44
CA PRO A 53 29.31 9.11 -5.18
C PRO A 53 30.62 8.32 -5.31
N ILE A 54 31.76 9.01 -5.49
CA ILE A 54 33.10 8.38 -5.56
C ILE A 54 33.45 7.74 -4.22
N VAL A 55 33.23 8.45 -3.11
CA VAL A 55 33.46 7.94 -1.76
C VAL A 55 32.58 6.71 -1.46
N ALA A 56 31.30 6.75 -1.84
CA ALA A 56 30.41 5.61 -1.68
C ALA A 56 30.89 4.42 -2.54
N ALA A 57 31.27 4.63 -3.80
CA ALA A 57 31.78 3.57 -4.66
C ALA A 57 33.06 2.92 -4.08
N LEU A 58 34.01 3.71 -3.59
CA LEU A 58 35.24 3.19 -2.96
C LEU A 58 34.95 2.44 -1.66
N TRP A 59 34.02 2.95 -0.84
CA TRP A 59 33.57 2.27 0.37
C TRP A 59 32.99 0.88 0.04
N THR A 60 32.21 0.80 -1.03
CA THR A 60 31.52 -0.44 -1.42
C THR A 60 32.42 -1.47 -2.06
N GLN A 61 33.52 -1.04 -2.72
CA GLN A 61 34.56 -1.95 -3.20
C GLN A 61 35.24 -2.71 -2.05
N LYS A 62 35.30 -2.09 -0.86
CA LYS A 62 35.98 -2.67 0.29
C LYS A 62 35.11 -3.66 1.07
N VAL A 63 33.80 -3.43 1.12
CA VAL A 63 32.86 -4.40 1.67
C VAL A 63 32.77 -5.56 0.68
N LYS A 64 32.88 -6.82 1.11
CA LYS A 64 32.87 -8.05 0.27
C LYS A 64 31.63 -8.23 -0.64
N ARG A 65 30.73 -7.25 -0.72
CA ARG A 65 29.42 -7.27 -1.38
C ARG A 65 29.33 -6.27 -2.52
N TRP A 66 30.40 -6.13 -3.30
CA TRP A 66 30.45 -5.18 -4.42
C TRP A 66 29.37 -5.45 -5.48
N SER A 67 29.06 -6.73 -5.75
CA SER A 67 27.96 -7.13 -6.64
C SER A 67 26.62 -6.54 -6.19
N ASP A 68 26.31 -6.67 -4.91
CA ASP A 68 25.03 -6.28 -4.33
C ASP A 68 24.91 -4.76 -4.39
N PHE A 69 25.98 -4.07 -4.01
CA PHE A 69 26.04 -2.63 -4.10
C PHE A 69 25.83 -2.14 -5.52
N LEU A 70 26.51 -2.71 -6.50
CA LEU A 70 26.35 -2.30 -7.90
C LEU A 70 24.91 -2.50 -8.37
N VAL A 71 24.30 -3.65 -8.06
CA VAL A 71 22.91 -3.93 -8.44
C VAL A 71 21.95 -2.92 -7.81
N PHE A 72 22.08 -2.65 -6.50
CA PHE A 72 21.20 -1.69 -5.82
C PHE A 72 21.49 -0.24 -6.22
N SER A 73 22.75 0.15 -6.40
CA SER A 73 23.14 1.50 -6.81
C SER A 73 22.72 1.79 -8.25
N ALA A 74 22.97 0.86 -9.17
CA ALA A 74 22.53 1.00 -10.57
C ALA A 74 21.00 1.02 -10.67
N SER A 75 20.31 0.13 -9.96
CA SER A 75 18.84 0.10 -9.99
C SER A 75 18.21 1.40 -9.47
N ARG A 76 18.78 2.03 -8.43
CA ARG A 76 18.33 3.36 -7.96
C ARG A 76 18.30 4.39 -9.07
N THR A 77 19.30 4.42 -9.95
CA THR A 77 19.32 5.37 -11.08
C THR A 77 18.22 5.07 -12.11
N VAL A 78 17.99 3.80 -12.40
CA VAL A 78 16.93 3.38 -13.34
C VAL A 78 15.55 3.75 -12.80
N PHE A 79 15.26 3.42 -11.54
CA PHE A 79 13.97 3.73 -10.92
C PHE A 79 13.77 5.21 -10.65
N HIS A 80 14.85 5.98 -10.50
CA HIS A 80 14.77 7.44 -10.37
C HIS A 80 14.36 8.12 -11.69
N HIS A 81 14.67 7.52 -12.84
CA HIS A 81 14.39 8.12 -14.16
C HIS A 81 13.22 7.48 -14.91
N ASN A 82 12.84 6.25 -14.58
CA ASN A 82 11.82 5.51 -15.31
C ASN A 82 10.64 5.11 -14.41
N ASN A 83 9.54 5.87 -14.51
CA ASN A 83 8.30 5.58 -13.78
C ASN A 83 7.66 4.24 -14.19
N ASP A 84 7.82 3.80 -15.44
CA ASP A 84 7.31 2.48 -15.87
C ASP A 84 8.05 1.34 -15.17
N ALA A 85 9.37 1.49 -14.94
CA ALA A 85 10.12 0.51 -14.16
C ALA A 85 9.61 0.43 -12.71
N VAL A 86 9.26 1.58 -12.11
CA VAL A 86 8.66 1.62 -10.77
C VAL A 86 7.28 0.95 -10.76
N PHE A 87 6.44 1.23 -11.76
CA PHE A 87 5.14 0.57 -11.92
C PHE A 87 5.28 -0.95 -12.06
N GLN A 88 6.22 -1.42 -12.89
CA GLN A 88 6.50 -2.86 -13.05
C GLN A 88 7.02 -3.50 -11.77
N LEU A 89 7.84 -2.79 -10.99
CA LEU A 89 8.29 -3.27 -9.68
C LEU A 89 7.11 -3.41 -8.71
N LEU A 90 6.25 -2.41 -8.62
CA LEU A 90 5.04 -2.47 -7.80
C LEU A 90 4.14 -3.63 -8.24
N ARG A 91 3.92 -3.79 -9.54
CA ARG A 91 3.17 -4.93 -10.10
C ARG A 91 3.78 -6.26 -9.70
N SER A 92 5.11 -6.36 -9.69
CA SER A 92 5.82 -7.55 -9.24
C SER A 92 5.63 -7.81 -7.74
N CYS A 93 5.60 -6.76 -6.90
CA CYS A 93 5.27 -6.87 -5.48
C CYS A 93 3.85 -7.42 -5.25
N PHE A 94 2.86 -6.89 -5.97
CA PHE A 94 1.47 -7.39 -5.89
C PHE A 94 1.37 -8.84 -6.36
N THR A 95 1.96 -9.16 -7.53
CA THR A 95 1.91 -10.51 -8.13
C THR A 95 2.59 -11.55 -7.24
N ALA A 96 3.76 -11.23 -6.67
CA ALA A 96 4.44 -12.10 -5.72
C ALA A 96 3.57 -12.33 -4.47
N THR A 97 3.10 -11.25 -3.84
CA THR A 97 2.31 -11.32 -2.60
C THR A 97 1.03 -12.14 -2.79
N LEU A 98 0.35 -12.03 -3.93
CA LEU A 98 -0.90 -12.74 -4.20
C LEU A 98 -0.69 -14.13 -4.84
N GLY A 99 0.54 -14.46 -5.26
CA GLY A 99 0.87 -15.74 -5.88
C GLY A 99 0.24 -15.94 -7.26
N MET A 100 0.01 -14.85 -8.00
CA MET A 100 -0.76 -14.85 -9.26
C MET A 100 0.10 -15.09 -10.51
N SER A 101 1.36 -15.53 -10.34
CA SER A 101 2.28 -15.78 -11.45
C SER A 101 1.82 -16.98 -12.30
N SER A 102 1.39 -16.71 -13.52
CA SER A 102 0.98 -17.73 -14.51
C SER A 102 2.14 -18.40 -15.25
N THR A 103 3.40 -18.02 -15.02
CA THR A 103 4.47 -18.30 -15.99
C THR A 103 5.78 -18.90 -15.46
N THR A 104 5.96 -19.18 -14.16
CA THR A 104 7.21 -19.84 -13.71
C THR A 104 6.96 -20.83 -12.57
N SER A 105 7.07 -22.11 -12.90
CA SER A 105 6.91 -23.26 -12.02
C SER A 105 8.11 -23.48 -11.10
N VAL A 106 8.25 -22.68 -10.03
CA VAL A 106 8.92 -23.12 -8.79
C VAL A 106 8.29 -22.33 -7.64
N CYS A 107 7.56 -23.01 -6.75
CA CYS A 107 6.82 -22.48 -5.59
C CYS A 107 5.57 -21.62 -5.87
N SER A 108 4.42 -22.28 -6.01
CA SER A 108 3.06 -21.71 -6.04
C SER A 108 2.58 -21.12 -4.70
N CYS A 109 3.49 -20.75 -3.80
CA CYS A 109 3.18 -20.20 -2.48
C CYS A 109 3.34 -18.69 -2.52
N GLY A 110 2.26 -17.98 -2.88
CA GLY A 110 2.19 -16.53 -2.68
C GLY A 110 2.38 -16.14 -1.21
N GLY A 111 2.62 -14.84 -0.98
CA GLY A 111 2.69 -14.26 0.36
C GLY A 111 4.01 -13.55 0.64
N ILE A 112 4.22 -13.18 1.91
CA ILE A 112 5.35 -12.34 2.34
C ILE A 112 6.71 -12.99 2.03
N ALA A 113 6.78 -14.33 2.09
CA ALA A 113 7.99 -15.07 1.75
C ALA A 113 8.40 -14.89 0.27
N SER A 114 7.45 -14.73 -0.66
CA SER A 114 7.77 -14.44 -2.05
C SER A 114 8.11 -12.96 -2.28
N LEU A 115 7.47 -12.06 -1.54
CA LEU A 115 7.71 -10.61 -1.61
C LEU A 115 9.11 -10.25 -1.11
N LEU A 116 9.52 -10.82 0.02
CA LEU A 116 10.82 -10.57 0.65
C LEU A 116 11.86 -11.64 0.33
N GLY A 117 11.46 -12.77 -0.25
CA GLY A 117 12.35 -13.89 -0.55
C GLY A 117 12.97 -14.51 0.71
N HIS A 118 13.94 -15.37 0.49
CA HIS A 118 14.87 -15.83 1.53
C HIS A 118 16.05 -14.87 1.73
N GLY A 119 15.88 -13.59 1.42
CA GLY A 119 16.97 -12.62 1.37
C GLY A 119 17.75 -12.66 0.05
N PHE A 120 18.49 -11.58 -0.21
CA PHE A 120 19.47 -11.52 -1.30
C PHE A 120 20.64 -12.47 -0.97
N GLY A 121 21.00 -13.38 -1.89
CA GLY A 121 22.13 -14.29 -1.71
C GLY A 121 21.79 -15.72 -1.26
N SER A 122 20.56 -16.22 -1.46
CA SER A 122 20.30 -17.66 -1.36
C SER A 122 21.05 -18.37 -2.49
N HIS A 123 22.14 -19.05 -2.13
CA HIS A 123 23.00 -19.86 -3.01
C HIS A 123 22.38 -21.22 -3.38
N CYS A 124 21.05 -21.37 -3.33
CA CYS A 124 20.39 -22.67 -3.53
C CYS A 124 20.40 -23.18 -4.97
N SER A 125 21.00 -22.45 -5.91
CA SER A 125 21.30 -22.91 -7.27
C SER A 125 22.49 -22.08 -7.74
N GLY A 126 23.52 -22.66 -8.34
CA GLY A 126 24.77 -21.97 -8.72
C GLY A 126 24.63 -20.88 -9.81
N GLY A 127 23.82 -19.85 -9.57
CA GLY A 127 23.58 -18.70 -10.44
C GLY A 127 23.11 -17.47 -9.66
N LEU A 128 22.89 -16.35 -10.36
CA LEU A 128 22.29 -15.13 -9.81
C LEU A 128 20.86 -15.44 -9.35
N SER A 129 20.60 -15.47 -8.04
CA SER A 129 19.22 -15.60 -7.56
C SER A 129 18.48 -14.27 -7.77
N PRO A 130 17.23 -14.31 -8.28
CA PRO A 130 16.47 -13.09 -8.50
C PRO A 130 16.22 -12.39 -7.16
N VAL A 131 16.47 -11.08 -7.11
CA VAL A 131 16.18 -10.26 -5.93
C VAL A 131 14.68 -10.23 -5.73
N ALA A 132 14.22 -10.53 -4.51
CA ALA A 132 12.81 -10.45 -4.19
C ALA A 132 12.31 -9.00 -4.40
N PRO A 133 11.16 -8.80 -5.05
CA PRO A 133 10.71 -7.47 -5.49
C PRO A 133 10.51 -6.51 -4.31
N GLY A 134 10.07 -7.02 -3.14
CA GLY A 134 9.95 -6.23 -1.92
C GLY A 134 11.29 -5.77 -1.35
N ILE A 135 12.35 -6.59 -1.43
CA ILE A 135 13.70 -6.16 -1.01
C ILE A 135 14.18 -5.02 -1.92
N LEU A 136 13.97 -5.17 -3.23
CA LEU A 136 14.35 -4.13 -4.18
C LEU A 136 13.59 -2.83 -3.89
N TYR A 137 12.27 -2.90 -3.71
CA TYR A 137 11.44 -1.75 -3.32
C TYR A 137 11.95 -1.06 -2.05
N LEU A 138 12.22 -1.83 -0.99
CA LEU A 138 12.73 -1.30 0.29
C LEU A 138 14.10 -0.61 0.17
N ARG A 139 14.89 -0.93 -0.86
CA ARG A 139 16.17 -0.27 -1.13
C ARG A 139 16.02 1.01 -1.94
N ILE A 140 14.97 1.12 -2.76
CA ILE A 140 14.82 2.22 -3.72
C ILE A 140 13.77 3.26 -3.33
N PHE A 141 12.80 2.94 -2.45
CA PHE A 141 11.59 3.75 -2.28
C PHE A 141 11.88 5.22 -1.93
N ARG A 142 12.96 5.48 -1.18
CA ARG A 142 13.40 6.85 -0.81
C ARG A 142 13.93 7.68 -1.99
N CYS A 143 14.20 7.05 -3.13
CA CYS A 143 14.72 7.72 -4.32
C CYS A 143 13.61 8.07 -5.31
N ILE A 144 12.37 7.63 -5.06
CA ILE A 144 11.22 7.93 -5.91
C ILE A 144 10.77 9.36 -5.60
N LYS A 145 10.85 10.24 -6.61
CA LYS A 145 10.51 11.67 -6.46
C LYS A 145 8.99 11.90 -6.36
N ASP A 146 8.23 11.25 -7.22
CA ASP A 146 6.81 11.53 -7.40
C ASP A 146 5.94 10.57 -6.60
N CYS A 147 5.87 10.81 -5.29
CA CYS A 147 5.09 9.98 -4.37
C CYS A 147 3.58 9.99 -4.67
N SER A 148 3.05 11.07 -5.23
CA SER A 148 1.63 11.16 -5.62
C SER A 148 1.29 10.22 -6.77
N ILE A 149 2.08 10.24 -7.86
CA ILE A 149 1.94 9.33 -8.99
C ILE A 149 2.08 7.88 -8.51
N LEU A 150 3.06 7.63 -7.62
CA LEU A 150 3.25 6.31 -7.03
C LEU A 150 2.01 5.81 -6.29
N ALA A 151 1.33 6.67 -5.52
CA ALA A 151 0.12 6.29 -4.80
C ALA A 151 -1.06 6.02 -5.75
N GLU A 152 -1.21 6.79 -6.83
CA GLU A 152 -2.18 6.51 -7.89
C GLU A 152 -1.92 5.16 -8.56
N ASP A 153 -0.65 4.86 -8.85
CA ASP A 153 -0.25 3.57 -9.42
C ASP A 153 -0.50 2.40 -8.48
N ILE A 154 -0.28 2.58 -7.17
CA ILE A 154 -0.65 1.60 -6.14
C ILE A 154 -2.17 1.38 -6.11
N LEU A 155 -2.99 2.43 -6.20
CA LEU A 155 -4.45 2.33 -6.29
C LEU A 155 -4.88 1.56 -7.55
N ARG A 156 -4.31 1.88 -8.71
CA ARG A 156 -4.58 1.17 -9.97
C ARG A 156 -4.20 -0.31 -9.88
N LEU A 157 -3.03 -0.62 -9.35
CA LEU A 157 -2.57 -2.01 -9.18
C LEU A 157 -3.41 -2.79 -8.17
N LEU A 158 -3.88 -2.15 -7.10
CA LEU A 158 -4.83 -2.77 -6.17
C LEU A 158 -6.12 -3.16 -6.90
N MET A 159 -6.67 -2.24 -7.70
CA MET A 159 -7.92 -2.48 -8.42
C MET A 159 -7.77 -3.53 -9.54
N LEU A 160 -6.61 -3.57 -10.22
CA LEU A 160 -6.27 -4.65 -11.16
C LEU A 160 -6.16 -6.00 -10.44
N SER A 161 -5.51 -6.03 -9.28
CA SER A 161 -5.40 -7.25 -8.46
C SER A 161 -6.77 -7.75 -8.01
N VAL A 162 -7.67 -6.85 -7.62
CA VAL A 162 -9.06 -7.18 -7.25
C VAL A 162 -9.81 -7.78 -8.45
N LYS A 163 -9.64 -7.19 -9.64
CA LYS A 163 -10.26 -7.70 -10.86
C LYS A 163 -9.79 -9.13 -11.15
N ASP A 164 -8.50 -9.38 -11.10
CA ASP A 164 -7.93 -10.71 -11.32
C ASP A 164 -8.41 -11.72 -10.24
N ILE A 165 -8.46 -11.32 -8.96
CA ILE A 165 -9.03 -12.14 -7.87
C ILE A 165 -10.49 -12.49 -8.19
N ALA A 166 -11.30 -11.51 -8.59
CA ALA A 166 -12.70 -11.75 -8.95
C ALA A 166 -12.85 -12.71 -10.15
N GLU A 167 -12.03 -12.55 -11.20
CA GLU A 167 -12.06 -13.44 -12.36
C GLU A 167 -11.67 -14.90 -11.99
N THR A 168 -10.72 -15.09 -11.07
CA THR A 168 -10.39 -16.44 -10.56
C THR A 168 -11.53 -17.07 -9.75
N THR A 169 -12.33 -16.26 -9.04
CA THR A 169 -13.51 -16.77 -8.31
C THR A 169 -14.64 -17.20 -9.24
N VAL A 170 -14.86 -16.45 -10.33
CA VAL A 170 -15.93 -16.74 -11.30
C VAL A 170 -15.59 -17.93 -12.21
N SER A 171 -14.34 -18.01 -12.67
CA SER A 171 -13.90 -19.09 -13.58
C SER A 171 -13.95 -20.48 -12.92
N ARG A 172 -13.58 -20.59 -11.65
CA ARG A 172 -13.69 -21.87 -10.91
C ARG A 172 -15.13 -22.33 -10.73
N HIS A 173 -16.08 -21.40 -10.53
CA HIS A 173 -17.49 -21.73 -10.40
C HIS A 173 -18.09 -22.30 -11.71
N ARG A 174 -17.58 -21.94 -12.89
CA ARG A 174 -18.01 -22.56 -14.16
C ARG A 174 -17.47 -23.97 -14.33
N SER A 175 -16.23 -24.23 -13.92
CA SER A 175 -15.60 -25.55 -14.04
C SER A 175 -16.26 -26.62 -13.16
N ASP A 176 -16.78 -26.23 -11.98
CA ASP A 176 -17.51 -27.16 -11.09
C ASP A 176 -18.86 -27.63 -11.65
N LYS A 177 -19.47 -26.88 -12.59
CA LYS A 177 -20.73 -27.31 -13.22
C LYS A 177 -20.57 -28.41 -14.26
N VAL A 178 -19.35 -28.66 -14.77
CA VAL A 178 -19.10 -29.65 -15.84
C VAL A 178 -18.55 -30.99 -15.30
N ARG A 179 -18.00 -31.04 -14.07
CA ARG A 179 -17.37 -32.25 -13.51
C ARG A 179 -18.26 -33.13 -12.61
N LYS A 180 -19.59 -33.11 -12.80
CA LYS A 180 -20.50 -34.03 -12.08
C LYS A 180 -20.56 -35.43 -12.71
N THR A 181 -19.46 -36.19 -12.65
CA THR A 181 -19.50 -37.66 -12.76
C THR A 181 -18.36 -38.31 -11.98
N LYS A 182 -18.74 -39.03 -10.92
CA LYS A 182 -18.03 -40.12 -10.22
C LYS A 182 -16.79 -39.74 -9.38
N TYR A 183 -16.90 -40.10 -8.09
CA TYR A 183 -15.88 -40.14 -7.04
C TYR A 183 -15.48 -38.82 -6.36
N VAL A 184 -16.12 -38.59 -5.20
CA VAL A 184 -15.50 -38.30 -3.90
C VAL A 184 -14.29 -37.35 -3.93
N MET A 185 -14.55 -36.05 -3.72
CA MET A 185 -13.82 -35.23 -2.75
C MET A 185 -14.55 -33.89 -2.58
N ARG A 186 -14.93 -33.55 -1.34
CA ARG A 186 -15.50 -32.24 -0.95
C ARG A 186 -14.43 -31.13 -1.01
N HIS A 187 -13.92 -30.82 -2.20
CA HIS A 187 -13.20 -29.58 -2.49
C HIS A 187 -14.23 -28.62 -3.09
N GLY A 188 -15.05 -27.92 -2.30
CA GLY A 188 -14.64 -27.02 -1.24
C GLY A 188 -14.80 -25.64 -1.84
N GLN A 189 -16.00 -25.07 -1.67
CA GLN A 189 -16.39 -23.71 -2.02
C GLN A 189 -15.20 -22.77 -1.78
N VAL A 190 -14.38 -22.50 -2.82
CA VAL A 190 -13.36 -21.45 -2.75
C VAL A 190 -14.18 -20.17 -2.73
N SER A 191 -14.45 -19.78 -1.51
CA SER A 191 -15.61 -19.03 -1.08
C SER A 191 -15.29 -17.55 -1.21
N LEU A 192 -16.32 -16.73 -1.23
CA LEU A 192 -16.20 -15.28 -1.12
C LEU A 192 -15.25 -14.86 0.03
N SER A 193 -15.15 -15.68 1.09
CA SER A 193 -14.15 -15.52 2.16
C SER A 193 -12.70 -15.62 1.69
N SER A 194 -12.34 -16.57 0.83
CA SER A 194 -10.98 -16.70 0.27
C SER A 194 -10.63 -15.54 -0.66
N ALA A 195 -11.61 -15.06 -1.44
CA ALA A 195 -11.41 -13.86 -2.26
C ALA A 195 -11.17 -12.64 -1.36
N MET A 196 -11.96 -12.53 -0.29
CA MET A 196 -11.86 -11.45 0.68
C MET A 196 -10.53 -11.47 1.44
N THR A 197 -9.99 -12.65 1.80
CA THR A 197 -8.66 -12.71 2.43
C THR A 197 -7.56 -12.23 1.49
N GLN A 198 -7.61 -12.60 0.20
CA GLN A 198 -6.66 -12.09 -0.80
C GLN A 198 -6.80 -10.57 -1.01
N VAL A 199 -8.02 -10.05 -1.04
CA VAL A 199 -8.28 -8.60 -1.12
C VAL A 199 -7.70 -7.87 0.08
N LYS A 200 -7.86 -8.39 1.30
CA LYS A 200 -7.25 -7.80 2.51
C LYS A 200 -5.73 -7.78 2.43
N VAL A 201 -5.11 -8.85 1.91
CA VAL A 201 -3.66 -8.94 1.72
C VAL A 201 -3.17 -7.94 0.65
N ALA A 202 -3.89 -7.79 -0.47
CA ALA A 202 -3.57 -6.79 -1.49
C ALA A 202 -3.67 -5.36 -0.93
N ALA A 203 -4.74 -5.08 -0.17
CA ALA A 203 -4.98 -3.78 0.43
C ALA A 203 -3.93 -3.45 1.53
N SER A 204 -3.53 -4.43 2.35
CA SER A 204 -2.50 -4.21 3.37
C SER A 204 -1.11 -3.99 2.75
N LEU A 205 -0.79 -4.68 1.64
CA LEU A 205 0.40 -4.39 0.86
C LEU A 205 0.36 -2.97 0.31
N GLY A 206 -0.72 -2.58 -0.37
CA GLY A 206 -0.88 -1.23 -0.91
C GLY A 206 -0.73 -0.16 0.17
N ALA A 207 -1.36 -0.36 1.34
CA ALA A 207 -1.27 0.57 2.46
C ALA A 207 0.16 0.70 2.99
N THR A 208 0.89 -0.41 3.05
CA THR A 208 2.30 -0.43 3.47
C THR A 208 3.17 0.31 2.48
N LEU A 209 2.96 0.11 1.18
CA LEU A 209 3.74 0.77 0.12
C LEU A 209 3.48 2.28 0.10
N VAL A 210 2.22 2.72 0.22
CA VAL A 210 1.85 4.14 0.34
C VAL A 210 2.50 4.76 1.57
N TRP A 211 2.37 4.11 2.72
CA TRP A 211 2.97 4.59 3.96
C TRP A 211 4.50 4.69 3.89
N LEU A 212 5.19 3.68 3.36
CA LEU A 212 6.65 3.67 3.26
C LEU A 212 7.17 4.78 2.34
N SER A 213 6.49 5.07 1.23
CA SER A 213 6.99 6.01 0.23
C SER A 213 6.88 7.47 0.64
N GLY A 214 5.73 7.88 1.18
CA GLY A 214 5.50 9.31 1.48
C GLY A 214 5.01 9.59 2.90
N GLY A 215 4.99 8.59 3.78
CA GLY A 215 4.66 8.75 5.19
C GLY A 215 3.28 9.38 5.41
N THR A 216 3.19 10.24 6.42
CA THR A 216 1.91 10.86 6.83
C THR A 216 1.37 11.82 5.77
N ALA A 217 2.23 12.51 5.03
CA ALA A 217 1.82 13.45 3.99
C ALA A 217 1.10 12.74 2.84
N LEU A 218 1.63 11.61 2.38
CA LEU A 218 1.00 10.85 1.30
C LEU A 218 -0.30 10.20 1.75
N VAL A 219 -0.37 9.68 2.98
CA VAL A 219 -1.62 9.18 3.54
C VAL A 219 -2.65 10.31 3.67
N GLN A 220 -2.26 11.53 4.05
CA GLN A 220 -3.18 12.68 4.05
C GLN A 220 -3.73 12.98 2.66
N SER A 221 -2.87 13.03 1.65
CA SER A 221 -3.32 13.21 0.26
C SER A 221 -4.20 12.05 -0.23
N LEU A 222 -4.00 10.83 0.28
CA LEU A 222 -4.85 9.68 -0.05
C LEU A 222 -6.30 9.93 0.39
N PHE A 223 -6.49 10.41 1.62
CA PHE A 223 -7.81 10.68 2.17
C PHE A 223 -8.49 11.93 1.62
N GLN A 224 -7.71 13.01 1.39
CA GLN A 224 -8.26 14.32 1.04
C GLN A 224 -8.41 14.52 -0.47
N GLU A 225 -7.56 13.91 -1.28
CA GLU A 225 -7.49 14.19 -2.72
C GLU A 225 -7.67 12.93 -3.55
N MET A 226 -6.84 11.90 -3.34
CA MET A 226 -6.82 10.74 -4.24
C MET A 226 -8.07 9.88 -4.16
N LEU A 227 -8.55 9.52 -2.96
CA LEU A 227 -9.77 8.71 -2.83
C LEU A 227 -11.01 9.49 -3.31
N PRO A 228 -11.27 10.74 -2.86
CA PRO A 228 -12.38 11.52 -3.38
C PRO A 228 -12.34 11.68 -4.91
N SER A 229 -11.19 12.07 -5.49
CA SER A 229 -11.06 12.19 -6.95
C SER A 229 -11.29 10.87 -7.67
N TRP A 230 -10.82 9.75 -7.12
CA TRP A 230 -11.03 8.42 -7.67
C TRP A 230 -12.52 8.05 -7.72
N PHE A 231 -13.30 8.34 -6.66
CA PHE A 231 -14.75 8.10 -6.63
C PHE A 231 -15.55 9.04 -7.54
N LEU A 232 -15.06 10.26 -7.75
CA LEU A 232 -15.66 11.24 -8.65
C LEU A 232 -15.38 10.94 -10.12
N SER A 233 -14.26 10.29 -10.43
CA SER A 233 -13.91 9.87 -11.79
C SER A 233 -14.72 8.66 -12.28
N VAL A 234 -14.92 8.56 -13.59
CA VAL A 234 -15.59 7.41 -14.22
C VAL A 234 -14.64 6.21 -14.22
N GLN A 235 -15.04 5.13 -13.54
CA GLN A 235 -14.21 3.95 -13.34
C GLN A 235 -14.71 2.77 -14.19
N ASP A 236 -14.06 2.52 -15.33
CA ASP A 236 -14.34 1.41 -16.25
C ASP A 236 -13.72 0.08 -15.79
N LEU A 237 -14.06 -0.37 -14.58
CA LEU A 237 -13.66 -1.71 -14.10
C LEU A 237 -14.42 -2.86 -14.80
N GLY A 238 -15.57 -2.54 -15.41
CA GLY A 238 -16.58 -3.50 -15.85
C GLY A 238 -16.45 -4.06 -17.26
N ARG A 239 -15.32 -3.90 -17.98
CA ARG A 239 -15.20 -4.42 -19.36
C ARG A 239 -15.15 -5.96 -19.47
N GLY A 240 -15.48 -6.70 -18.41
CA GLY A 240 -15.71 -8.15 -18.39
C GLY A 240 -17.14 -8.46 -17.94
N GLY A 241 -17.84 -9.35 -18.67
CA GLY A 241 -19.30 -9.51 -18.70
C GLY A 241 -20.08 -9.35 -17.39
N ALA A 242 -21.34 -8.91 -17.51
CA ALA A 242 -22.24 -8.45 -16.44
C ALA A 242 -22.26 -9.26 -15.12
N ALA A 243 -22.04 -10.58 -15.17
CA ALA A 243 -21.99 -11.42 -13.96
C ALA A 243 -20.71 -11.21 -13.12
N SER A 244 -19.60 -10.83 -13.74
CA SER A 244 -18.33 -10.57 -13.05
C SER A 244 -18.29 -9.16 -12.44
N GLY A 245 -18.93 -8.19 -13.10
CA GLY A 245 -18.93 -6.79 -12.69
C GLY A 245 -19.36 -6.59 -11.24
N GLY A 246 -20.50 -7.14 -10.82
CA GLY A 246 -21.02 -6.94 -9.46
C GLY A 246 -20.08 -7.43 -8.35
N THR A 247 -19.38 -8.55 -8.57
CA THR A 247 -18.39 -9.07 -7.61
C THR A 247 -17.12 -8.21 -7.60
N VAL A 248 -16.64 -7.78 -8.77
CA VAL A 248 -15.47 -6.90 -8.90
C VAL A 248 -15.71 -5.58 -8.17
N TYR A 249 -16.88 -4.95 -8.35
CA TYR A 249 -17.20 -3.68 -7.70
C TYR A 249 -17.30 -3.81 -6.18
N LYS A 250 -17.97 -4.86 -5.66
CA LYS A 250 -18.06 -5.10 -4.22
C LYS A 250 -16.69 -5.37 -3.58
N LEU A 251 -15.90 -6.26 -4.18
CA LEU A 251 -14.53 -6.54 -3.70
C LEU A 251 -13.64 -5.29 -3.81
N GLY A 252 -13.84 -4.48 -4.86
CA GLY A 252 -13.12 -3.22 -5.08
C GLY A 252 -13.39 -2.19 -4.00
N GLY A 253 -14.66 -1.99 -3.64
CA GLY A 253 -15.03 -1.10 -2.54
C GLY A 253 -14.42 -1.54 -1.21
N HIS A 254 -14.49 -2.84 -0.90
CA HIS A 254 -13.82 -3.38 0.28
C HIS A 254 -12.31 -3.23 0.24
N ALA A 255 -11.66 -3.44 -0.92
CA ALA A 255 -10.22 -3.26 -1.07
C ALA A 255 -9.79 -1.83 -0.73
N LEU A 256 -10.51 -0.83 -1.27
CA LEU A 256 -10.27 0.57 -1.00
C LEU A 256 -10.52 0.92 0.48
N ALA A 257 -11.55 0.33 1.10
CA ALA A 257 -11.83 0.52 2.53
C ALA A 257 -10.70 0.00 3.41
N TYR A 258 -10.23 -1.23 3.16
CA TYR A 258 -9.08 -1.80 3.87
C TYR A 258 -7.82 -0.98 3.63
N LEU A 259 -7.56 -0.55 2.39
CA LEU A 259 -6.41 0.28 2.06
C LEU A 259 -6.41 1.57 2.87
N ALA A 260 -7.54 2.29 2.87
CA ALA A 260 -7.69 3.56 3.58
C ALA A 260 -7.46 3.39 5.09
N VAL A 261 -8.14 2.42 5.72
CA VAL A 261 -8.02 2.20 7.17
C VAL A 261 -6.62 1.73 7.55
N TYR A 262 -6.02 0.78 6.82
CA TYR A 262 -4.64 0.35 7.09
C TYR A 262 -3.64 1.50 6.93
N ALA A 263 -3.76 2.31 5.86
CA ALA A 263 -2.89 3.46 5.64
C ALA A 263 -3.04 4.50 6.75
N GLY A 264 -4.27 4.81 7.17
CA GLY A 264 -4.54 5.72 8.28
C GLY A 264 -4.01 5.21 9.63
N MET A 265 -4.15 3.91 9.91
CA MET A 265 -3.59 3.29 11.12
C MET A 265 -2.06 3.36 11.15
N PHE A 266 -1.39 3.14 10.02
CA PHE A 266 0.07 3.31 9.92
C PHE A 266 0.51 4.75 10.14
N ALA A 267 -0.28 5.72 9.65
CA ALA A 267 0.06 7.13 9.75
C ALA A 267 -0.18 7.77 11.12
N TRP A 268 -1.30 7.45 11.76
CA TRP A 268 -1.76 8.18 12.93
C TRP A 268 -1.77 7.38 14.23
N ARG A 269 -1.44 6.08 14.17
CA ARG A 269 -1.58 5.12 15.26
C ARG A 269 -3.04 5.00 15.73
N ILE A 270 -3.29 3.96 16.52
CA ILE A 270 -4.61 3.66 17.08
C ILE A 270 -4.83 4.43 18.40
N ASP A 271 -3.77 5.04 18.94
CA ASP A 271 -3.81 5.69 20.24
C ASP A 271 -4.80 6.86 20.26
N PRO A 272 -5.62 6.97 21.34
CA PRO A 272 -6.62 8.02 21.47
C PRO A 272 -5.99 9.40 21.61
N THR A 273 -4.70 9.49 21.95
CA THR A 273 -3.97 10.75 22.02
C THR A 273 -3.77 11.29 20.59
N PRO A 274 -4.38 12.44 20.24
CA PRO A 274 -4.20 13.01 18.91
C PRO A 274 -2.74 13.42 18.75
N VAL A 275 -1.98 12.66 17.96
CA VAL A 275 -0.58 12.97 17.65
C VAL A 275 -0.48 14.33 16.94
N SER A 276 -1.56 14.77 16.28
CA SER A 276 -1.67 16.11 15.71
C SER A 276 -3.13 16.49 15.43
N ARG A 277 -3.45 17.80 15.49
CA ARG A 277 -4.71 18.37 14.95
C ARG A 277 -4.92 18.11 13.45
N ARG A 278 -3.90 17.60 12.75
CA ARG A 278 -4.01 17.26 11.34
C ARG A 278 -4.84 15.99 11.13
N ARG A 279 -4.82 15.03 12.06
CA ARG A 279 -5.64 13.80 11.98
C ARG A 279 -7.12 14.14 11.95
N GLU A 280 -7.56 14.91 12.94
CA GLU A 280 -8.94 15.40 13.08
C GLU A 280 -9.43 16.08 11.80
N ARG A 281 -8.66 17.02 11.23
CA ARG A 281 -9.02 17.71 9.99
C ARG A 281 -9.16 16.76 8.80
N VAL A 282 -8.26 15.79 8.65
CA VAL A 282 -8.26 14.85 7.53
C VAL A 282 -9.44 13.89 7.66
N MET A 283 -9.71 13.38 8.86
CA MET A 283 -10.87 12.53 9.13
C MET A 283 -12.17 13.29 8.94
N TRP A 284 -12.29 14.50 9.49
CA TRP A 284 -13.45 15.35 9.28
C TRP A 284 -13.72 15.58 7.79
N SER A 285 -12.70 15.96 7.02
CA SER A 285 -12.83 16.20 5.57
C SER A 285 -13.28 14.96 4.81
N HIS A 286 -12.76 13.78 5.17
CA HIS A 286 -13.13 12.53 4.51
C HIS A 286 -14.55 12.10 4.88
N PHE A 287 -14.94 12.21 6.15
CA PHE A 287 -16.29 11.89 6.61
C PHE A 287 -17.34 12.85 6.04
N GLU A 288 -17.01 14.13 5.92
CA GLU A 288 -17.88 15.13 5.30
C GLU A 288 -18.07 14.88 3.81
N PHE A 289 -17.02 14.42 3.10
CA PHE A 289 -17.14 13.95 1.72
C PHE A 289 -18.09 12.75 1.62
N LEU A 290 -17.90 11.73 2.47
CA LEU A 290 -18.78 10.55 2.53
C LEU A 290 -20.25 10.95 2.79
N ALA A 291 -20.48 11.81 3.78
CA ALA A 291 -21.83 12.27 4.14
C ALA A 291 -22.47 13.08 3.01
N SER A 292 -21.71 13.94 2.35
CA SER A 292 -22.21 14.76 1.24
C SER A 292 -22.51 13.94 -0.02
N ALA A 293 -21.75 12.88 -0.27
CA ALA A 293 -22.06 11.91 -1.32
C ALA A 293 -23.30 11.06 -0.98
N LEU A 294 -23.48 10.64 0.28
CA LEU A 294 -24.69 9.93 0.72
C LEU A 294 -25.97 10.79 0.62
N ASP A 295 -25.86 12.08 0.95
CA ASP A 295 -26.96 13.04 0.81
C ASP A 295 -27.29 13.37 -0.66
N GLY A 296 -26.50 12.90 -1.63
CA GLY A 296 -26.66 13.25 -3.04
C GLY A 296 -26.21 14.67 -3.40
N LYS A 297 -25.50 15.38 -2.50
CA LYS A 297 -24.91 16.70 -2.80
C LYS A 297 -23.73 16.59 -3.76
N ILE A 298 -23.10 15.42 -3.82
CA ILE A 298 -21.97 15.11 -4.67
C ILE A 298 -22.37 13.97 -5.62
N SER A 299 -22.28 14.21 -6.92
CA SER A 299 -22.45 13.18 -7.94
C SER A 299 -21.20 12.31 -8.04
N LEU A 300 -21.35 11.00 -7.85
CA LEU A 300 -20.25 10.03 -7.97
C LEU A 300 -20.09 9.56 -9.42
N GLY A 301 -18.85 9.35 -9.86
CA GLY A 301 -18.54 8.77 -11.18
C GLY A 301 -18.39 7.25 -11.17
N CYS A 302 -18.35 6.63 -10.00
CA CYS A 302 -18.14 5.20 -9.82
C CYS A 302 -19.45 4.40 -9.70
N ASP A 303 -19.36 3.07 -9.82
CA ASP A 303 -20.50 2.15 -9.62
C ASP A 303 -21.03 2.22 -8.18
N LEU A 304 -22.36 2.22 -8.03
CA LEU A 304 -23.01 2.32 -6.72
C LEU A 304 -22.66 1.14 -5.80
N SER A 305 -22.42 -0.05 -6.34
CA SER A 305 -22.03 -1.23 -5.55
C SER A 305 -20.63 -1.08 -4.98
N LEU A 306 -19.73 -0.45 -5.74
CA LEU A 306 -18.37 -0.14 -5.28
C LEU A 306 -18.41 0.92 -4.19
N TRP A 307 -19.14 2.02 -4.43
CA TRP A 307 -19.31 3.09 -3.46
C TRP A 307 -19.88 2.55 -2.14
N ARG A 308 -20.97 1.79 -2.22
CA ARG A 308 -21.61 1.19 -1.06
C ARG A 308 -20.65 0.28 -0.30
N ALA A 309 -19.95 -0.63 -0.99
CA ALA A 309 -18.99 -1.52 -0.35
C ALA A 309 -17.81 -0.77 0.30
N TYR A 310 -17.37 0.35 -0.28
CA TYR A 310 -16.37 1.23 0.32
C TYR A 310 -16.87 1.87 1.61
N VAL A 311 -18.01 2.56 1.57
CA VAL A 311 -18.55 3.28 2.73
C VAL A 311 -18.86 2.33 3.87
N SER A 312 -19.59 1.25 3.60
CA SER A 312 -19.93 0.24 4.61
C SER A 312 -18.69 -0.44 5.18
N GLY A 313 -17.73 -0.81 4.31
CA GLY A 313 -16.47 -1.41 4.73
C GLY A 313 -15.60 -0.46 5.55
N PHE A 314 -15.49 0.79 5.12
CA PHE A 314 -14.67 1.80 5.78
C PHE A 314 -15.23 2.14 7.15
N LEU A 315 -16.53 2.48 7.24
CA LEU A 315 -17.18 2.81 8.51
C LEU A 315 -17.24 1.60 9.46
N GLY A 316 -17.46 0.39 8.93
CA GLY A 316 -17.38 -0.85 9.72
C GLY A 316 -16.00 -1.03 10.36
N LEU A 317 -14.94 -0.86 9.57
CA LEU A 317 -13.56 -0.93 10.07
C LEU A 317 -13.21 0.19 11.04
N VAL A 318 -13.75 1.40 10.85
CA VAL A 318 -13.56 2.50 11.81
C VAL A 318 -14.19 2.16 13.15
N VAL A 319 -15.44 1.69 13.15
CA VAL A 319 -16.19 1.32 14.36
C VAL A 319 -15.54 0.16 15.12
N GLU A 320 -14.95 -0.79 14.40
CA GLU A 320 -14.30 -1.97 14.97
C GLU A 320 -12.87 -1.69 15.44
N CYS A 321 -12.06 -1.01 14.63
CA CYS A 321 -10.60 -0.96 14.80
C CYS A 321 -10.08 0.42 15.25
N THR A 322 -10.77 1.51 14.91
CA THR A 322 -10.29 2.89 15.17
C THR A 322 -11.43 3.78 15.69
N PRO A 323 -12.11 3.39 16.79
CA PRO A 323 -13.28 4.13 17.28
C PRO A 323 -12.96 5.58 17.68
N CYS A 324 -11.70 5.90 17.99
CA CYS A 324 -11.24 7.27 18.25
C CYS A 324 -11.44 8.21 17.05
N TRP A 325 -11.38 7.71 15.81
CA TRP A 325 -11.60 8.55 14.63
C TRP A 325 -13.04 9.04 14.54
N ALA A 326 -14.00 8.23 14.99
CA ALA A 326 -15.40 8.66 15.06
C ALA A 326 -15.62 9.76 16.12
N HIS A 327 -14.84 9.75 17.20
CA HIS A 327 -14.91 10.79 18.25
C HIS A 327 -14.37 12.15 17.80
N GLU A 328 -13.49 12.17 16.80
CA GLU A 328 -12.88 13.39 16.24
C GLU A 328 -13.74 14.11 15.20
N VAL A 329 -14.89 13.54 14.83
CA VAL A 329 -15.76 14.08 13.79
C VAL A 329 -17.01 14.68 14.43
N ASP A 330 -17.44 15.84 13.92
CA ASP A 330 -18.66 16.50 14.37
C ASP A 330 -19.87 15.56 14.28
N LEU A 331 -20.64 15.48 15.37
CA LEU A 331 -21.86 14.69 15.50
C LEU A 331 -22.84 14.94 14.34
N ARG A 332 -22.89 16.15 13.78
CA ARG A 332 -23.75 16.47 12.63
C ARG A 332 -23.40 15.63 11.40
N VAL A 333 -22.11 15.40 11.15
CA VAL A 333 -21.62 14.59 10.02
C VAL A 333 -21.95 13.12 10.28
N LEU A 334 -21.73 12.65 11.50
CA LEU A 334 -22.01 11.26 11.89
C LEU A 334 -23.51 10.93 11.81
N ARG A 335 -24.40 11.88 12.17
CA ARG A 335 -25.85 11.73 11.99
C ARG A 335 -26.22 11.54 10.52
N ARG A 336 -25.66 12.36 9.62
CA ARG A 336 -25.88 12.24 8.17
C ARG A 336 -25.40 10.90 7.63
N LEU A 337 -24.21 10.46 8.02
CA LEU A 337 -23.69 9.13 7.66
C LEU A 337 -24.60 8.01 8.17
N SER A 338 -25.03 8.07 9.43
CA SER A 338 -25.91 7.07 10.03
C SER A 338 -27.27 7.00 9.33
N ALA A 339 -27.83 8.13 8.92
CA ALA A 339 -29.07 8.18 8.15
C ALA A 339 -28.90 7.56 6.75
N GLY A 340 -27.78 7.83 6.08
CA GLY A 340 -27.46 7.21 4.78
C GLY A 340 -27.27 5.70 4.88
N LEU A 341 -26.58 5.21 5.92
CA LEU A 341 -26.45 3.77 6.19
C LEU A 341 -27.80 3.09 6.46
N ARG A 342 -28.71 3.76 7.17
CA ARG A 342 -30.08 3.29 7.40
C ARG A 342 -30.89 3.19 6.11
N GLN A 343 -30.75 4.15 5.19
CA GLN A 343 -31.38 4.05 3.86
C GLN A 343 -30.87 2.83 3.07
N TRP A 344 -29.67 2.36 3.37
CA TRP A 344 -29.10 1.15 2.80
C TRP A 344 -29.47 -0.13 3.58
N LYS A 345 -30.26 -0.06 4.66
CA LYS A 345 -30.59 -1.18 5.56
C LYS A 345 -29.36 -1.72 6.32
N GLU A 346 -28.45 -0.83 6.68
CA GLU A 346 -27.27 -1.14 7.51
C GLU A 346 -27.43 -0.53 8.91
N ASP A 347 -28.57 -0.85 9.54
CA ASP A 347 -29.01 -0.26 10.81
C ASP A 347 -28.03 -0.54 11.95
N GLU A 348 -27.48 -1.75 12.03
CA GLU A 348 -26.49 -2.11 13.05
C GLU A 348 -25.25 -1.24 12.96
N LEU A 349 -24.75 -0.97 11.74
CA LEU A 349 -23.59 -0.14 11.51
C LEU A 349 -23.90 1.34 11.78
N ALA A 350 -25.09 1.81 11.38
CA ALA A 350 -25.55 3.17 11.65
C ALA A 350 -25.59 3.46 13.17
N VAL A 351 -26.15 2.53 13.94
CA VAL A 351 -26.21 2.64 15.41
C VAL A 351 -24.81 2.52 16.03
N ALA A 352 -23.98 1.58 15.53
CA ALA A 352 -22.64 1.39 16.07
C ALA A 352 -21.74 2.62 15.82
N LEU A 353 -21.86 3.29 14.67
CA LEU A 353 -21.15 4.53 14.37
C LEU A 353 -21.46 5.62 15.40
N LEU A 354 -22.73 5.84 15.71
CA LEU A 354 -23.15 6.84 16.71
C LEU A 354 -22.72 6.44 18.11
N ARG A 355 -22.82 5.16 18.48
CA ARG A 355 -22.36 4.66 19.80
C ARG A 355 -20.86 4.89 20.03
N ARG A 356 -20.04 4.84 18.97
CA ARG A 356 -18.59 5.07 19.05
C ARG A 356 -18.19 6.55 19.11
N ALA A 357 -19.06 7.46 18.70
CA ALA A 357 -18.79 8.90 18.70
C ALA A 357 -18.66 9.51 20.11
N GLY A 358 -19.17 8.81 21.13
CA GLY A 358 -19.08 9.22 22.54
C GLY A 358 -20.44 9.55 23.16
N PRO A 359 -20.45 10.05 24.42
CA PRO A 359 -21.68 10.23 25.19
C PRO A 359 -22.66 11.21 24.56
N GLU A 360 -22.16 12.27 23.90
CA GLU A 360 -23.00 13.28 23.23
C GLU A 360 -23.86 12.70 22.10
N ALA A 361 -23.42 11.59 21.50
CA ALA A 361 -24.12 10.93 20.41
C ALA A 361 -25.18 9.91 20.89
N MET A 362 -25.24 9.60 22.19
CA MET A 362 -26.15 8.57 22.71
C MET A 362 -27.62 8.90 22.47
N ALA A 363 -28.00 10.18 22.57
CA ALA A 363 -29.35 10.64 22.24
C ALA A 363 -29.69 10.38 20.76
N ALA A 364 -28.76 10.69 19.85
CA ALA A 364 -28.93 10.43 18.42
C ALA A 364 -29.02 8.93 18.12
N ALA A 365 -28.21 8.11 18.81
CA ALA A 365 -28.29 6.66 18.68
C ALA A 365 -29.63 6.10 19.16
N ALA A 366 -30.17 6.63 20.26
CA ALA A 366 -31.49 6.27 20.78
C ALA A 366 -32.62 6.70 19.84
N GLU A 367 -32.57 7.93 19.31
CA GLU A 367 -33.50 8.41 18.29
C GLU A 367 -33.51 7.52 17.05
N LEU A 368 -32.33 7.05 16.60
CA LEU A 368 -32.21 6.18 15.43
C LEU A 368 -32.82 4.79 15.68
N ILE A 369 -32.69 4.26 16.91
CA ILE A 369 -33.30 2.98 17.32
C ILE A 369 -34.83 3.13 17.43
N ILE A 370 -35.32 4.17 18.10
CA ILE A 370 -36.75 4.39 18.35
C ILE A 370 -37.49 4.77 17.06
N GLY A 371 -36.87 5.58 16.21
CA GLY A 371 -37.42 5.95 14.90
C GLY A 371 -37.44 4.80 13.89
N GLY A 372 -37.07 3.57 14.29
CA GLY A 372 -37.00 2.33 13.51
C GLY A 372 -38.34 1.68 13.18
N ASP A 373 -39.42 2.00 13.92
CA ASP A 373 -40.65 1.20 13.97
C ASP A 373 -41.90 1.86 13.32
N TRP A 374 -41.78 2.50 12.14
CA TRP A 374 -42.95 2.90 11.33
C TRP A 374 -42.78 2.58 9.84
#